data_AF-A0A4Q5NS68-F1
#
_entry.id   AF-A0A4Q5NS68-F1
#
_cell.length_a   1.000
_cell.length_b   1.000
_cell.length_c   1.000
_cell.angle_alpha   90.00
_cell.angle_beta   90.00
_cell.angle_gamma   90.00
#
_symmetry.space_group_name_H-M   'P 1'
#
loop_
_entity.id
_entity.type
_entity.pdbx_description
1 polymer ?
#
loop_
_entity_poly.entity_id
_entity_poly.type
_entity_poly.pdbx_seq_one_letter_code
_entity_poly.pdbx_strand_id
1 'polypeptide(L)'
;MPYSHPQPLDKTTVVAEWRHILPAMMALSATAGYINSVVLGFFDTPVSHMSGAVSRLGLSIAAGHVQSALGSSLVIVGFVLGALLAGMFVGATRLLPSRRYGAVMMLEGVLLLIATLLLLQRSVAGPMVAAAACGLQNAMSSSYCGLMIRTTHVSGIVTDLGVMLGHWLRHRRIVAWKLKFLVALLFSFAGGGIVGAFLDILYGPKCLLLAAIACFGAGLVFFMVLHHQNTADSYANEDNVPRTSIFPNN
;
A
#
# COMPACT_ATOMS: atom_id res chain seq x y z
N MET A 1 10.04 -11.86 11.86
CA MET A 1 9.72 -11.87 10.41
C MET A 1 8.58 -12.86 10.19
N PRO A 2 7.55 -12.56 9.40
CA PRO A 2 6.53 -13.55 8.99
C PRO A 2 7.10 -14.67 8.08
N TYR A 3 8.43 -14.82 8.03
CA TYR A 3 9.19 -15.65 7.08
C TYR A 3 9.77 -16.93 7.69
N SER A 4 9.61 -17.20 8.99
CA SER A 4 10.18 -18.43 9.59
C SER A 4 9.22 -19.61 9.63
N HIS A 5 7.92 -19.38 9.46
CA HIS A 5 6.91 -20.44 9.47
C HIS A 5 5.94 -20.27 8.29
N PRO A 6 5.90 -21.23 7.34
CA PRO A 6 4.81 -21.28 6.37
C PRO A 6 3.52 -21.47 7.15
N GLN A 7 2.70 -20.41 7.23
CA GLN A 7 1.34 -20.54 7.72
C GLN A 7 0.50 -21.17 6.60
N PRO A 8 -0.26 -22.23 6.86
CA PRO A 8 -1.08 -22.88 5.85
C PRO A 8 -2.24 -21.96 5.45
N LEU A 9 -2.00 -21.10 4.46
CA LEU A 9 -3.06 -20.40 3.76
C LEU A 9 -3.71 -21.41 2.83
N ASP A 10 -4.93 -21.84 3.17
CA ASP A 10 -5.72 -22.67 2.28
C ASP A 10 -6.01 -21.88 1.00
N LYS A 11 -5.64 -22.47 -0.14
CA LYS A 11 -5.83 -21.86 -1.46
C LYS A 11 -7.32 -21.61 -1.74
N THR A 12 -8.21 -22.35 -1.08
CA THR A 12 -9.66 -22.20 -1.23
C THR A 12 -10.19 -20.90 -0.63
N THR A 13 -9.69 -20.48 0.54
CA THR A 13 -10.07 -19.23 1.21
C THR A 13 -9.61 -18.01 0.42
N VAL A 14 -8.37 -18.05 -0.11
CA VAL A 14 -7.84 -17.01 -0.99
C VAL A 14 -8.68 -16.81 -2.26
N VAL A 15 -9.15 -17.92 -2.85
CA VAL A 15 -10.02 -17.90 -4.04
C VAL A 15 -11.46 -17.45 -3.70
N ALA A 16 -11.93 -17.66 -2.48
CA ALA A 16 -13.22 -17.15 -2.03
C ALA A 16 -13.17 -15.63 -1.78
N GLU A 17 -12.07 -15.12 -1.22
CA GLU A 17 -12.00 -13.74 -0.72
C GLU A 17 -11.47 -12.71 -1.73
N TRP A 18 -10.80 -13.11 -2.82
CA TRP A 18 -10.16 -12.13 -3.74
C TRP A 18 -11.14 -11.08 -4.29
N ARG A 19 -12.42 -11.41 -4.47
CA ARG A 19 -13.45 -10.48 -4.95
C ARG A 19 -13.71 -9.35 -3.97
N HIS A 20 -13.61 -9.62 -2.66
CA HIS A 20 -13.78 -8.63 -1.61
C HIS A 20 -12.52 -7.78 -1.41
N ILE A 21 -11.35 -8.36 -1.64
CA ILE A 21 -10.05 -7.70 -1.48
C ILE A 21 -9.70 -6.82 -2.70
N LEU A 22 -10.13 -7.23 -3.90
CA LEU A 22 -9.76 -6.58 -5.15
C LEU A 22 -10.08 -5.07 -5.19
N PRO A 23 -11.28 -4.58 -4.80
CA PRO A 23 -11.59 -3.15 -4.86
C PRO A 23 -10.64 -2.31 -4.00
N ALA A 24 -10.33 -2.76 -2.78
CA ALA A 24 -9.39 -2.09 -1.90
C ALA A 24 -7.97 -2.06 -2.51
N MET A 25 -7.52 -3.18 -3.08
CA MET A 25 -6.21 -3.27 -3.71
C MET A 25 -6.12 -2.44 -5.00
N MET A 26 -7.20 -2.36 -5.79
CA MET A 26 -7.29 -1.48 -6.96
C MET A 26 -7.20 -0.01 -6.54
N ALA A 27 -7.92 0.38 -5.47
CA ALA A 27 -7.86 1.74 -4.94
C ALA A 27 -6.44 2.10 -4.48
N LEU A 28 -5.80 1.24 -3.69
CA LEU A 28 -4.41 1.42 -3.24
C LEU A 28 -3.42 1.43 -4.43
N SER A 29 -3.63 0.59 -5.44
CA SER A 29 -2.81 0.59 -6.65
C SER A 29 -2.95 1.91 -7.42
N ALA A 30 -4.17 2.42 -7.55
CA ALA A 30 -4.44 3.70 -8.19
C ALA A 30 -3.85 4.88 -7.42
N THR A 31 -3.98 4.92 -6.09
CA THR A 31 -3.35 5.98 -5.28
C THR A 31 -1.83 5.93 -5.38
N ALA A 32 -1.24 4.73 -5.40
CA ALA A 32 0.21 4.58 -5.56
C ALA A 32 0.71 5.07 -6.92
N GLY A 33 -0.01 4.76 -8.00
CA GLY A 33 0.29 5.28 -9.34
C GLY A 33 0.14 6.80 -9.42
N TYR A 34 -0.92 7.33 -8.80
CA TYR A 34 -1.20 8.75 -8.69
C TYR A 34 -0.06 9.51 -7.99
N ILE A 35 0.27 9.13 -6.75
CA ILE A 35 1.32 9.77 -5.95
C ILE A 35 2.66 9.71 -6.68
N ASN A 36 3.00 8.56 -7.25
CA ASN A 36 4.26 8.40 -7.96
C ASN A 36 4.36 9.33 -9.17
N SER A 37 3.28 9.49 -9.94
CA SER A 37 3.29 10.32 -11.14
C SER A 37 3.37 11.81 -10.80
N VAL A 38 2.65 12.26 -9.77
CA VAL A 38 2.72 13.65 -9.29
C VAL A 38 4.12 14.00 -8.78
N VAL A 39 4.74 13.14 -7.96
CA VAL A 39 6.07 13.43 -7.43
C VAL A 39 7.15 13.29 -8.51
N LEU A 40 6.99 12.36 -9.45
CA LEU A 40 7.90 12.22 -10.60
C LEU A 40 7.90 13.49 -11.46
N GLY A 41 6.72 14.08 -11.72
CA GLY A 41 6.58 15.35 -12.44
C GLY A 41 7.34 16.52 -11.79
N PHE A 42 7.57 16.45 -10.47
CA PHE A 42 8.26 17.49 -9.71
C PHE A 42 9.75 17.20 -9.44
N PHE A 43 10.16 15.94 -9.30
CA PHE A 43 11.48 15.56 -8.78
C PHE A 43 12.26 14.54 -9.62
N ASP A 44 11.79 14.20 -10.82
CA ASP A 44 12.43 13.30 -11.81
C ASP A 44 12.85 11.90 -11.29
N THR A 45 12.45 11.58 -10.07
CA THR A 45 12.81 10.39 -9.31
C THR A 45 11.52 9.75 -8.80
N PRO A 46 11.24 8.49 -9.14
CA PRO A 46 10.04 7.82 -8.68
C PRO A 46 10.13 7.56 -7.17
N VAL A 47 9.04 7.80 -6.45
CA VAL A 47 8.96 7.59 -4.98
C VAL A 47 8.37 6.24 -4.60
N SER A 48 7.72 5.55 -5.54
CA SER A 48 7.12 4.23 -5.30
C SER A 48 7.92 3.08 -5.95
N HIS A 49 8.79 3.39 -6.93
CA HIS A 49 9.61 2.41 -7.65
C HIS A 49 11.08 2.46 -7.23
N MET A 50 11.46 1.61 -6.29
CA MET A 50 12.82 1.62 -5.74
C MET A 50 13.90 1.21 -6.76
N SER A 51 13.59 0.35 -7.74
CA SER A 51 14.52 0.03 -8.83
C SER A 51 14.87 1.27 -9.67
N GLY A 52 13.88 2.12 -9.95
CA GLY A 52 14.06 3.39 -10.64
C GLY A 52 14.84 4.40 -9.82
N ALA A 53 14.52 4.53 -8.52
CA ALA A 53 15.24 5.44 -7.62
C ALA A 53 16.72 5.05 -7.44
N VAL A 54 17.02 3.76 -7.29
CA VAL A 54 18.41 3.25 -7.22
C VAL A 54 19.15 3.46 -8.53
N SER A 55 18.49 3.28 -9.67
CA SER A 55 19.09 3.55 -10.99
C SER A 55 19.40 5.04 -11.18
N ARG A 56 18.48 5.94 -10.77
CA ARG A 56 18.68 7.40 -10.78
C ARG A 56 19.81 7.82 -9.85
N LEU A 57 19.94 7.20 -8.68
CA LEU A 57 21.08 7.41 -7.78
C LEU A 57 22.40 7.03 -8.47
N GLY A 58 22.49 5.84 -9.06
CA GLY A 58 23.69 5.39 -9.77
C GLY A 58 24.09 6.32 -10.92
N LEU A 59 23.12 6.74 -11.73
CA LEU A 59 23.34 7.72 -12.80
C LEU A 59 23.83 9.06 -12.27
N SER A 60 23.24 9.55 -11.17
CA SER A 60 23.61 10.83 -10.57
C SER A 60 25.03 10.80 -9.99
N ILE A 61 25.43 9.69 -9.37
CA ILE A 61 26.80 9.49 -8.87
C ILE A 61 27.78 9.46 -10.04
N ALA A 62 27.50 8.67 -11.08
CA ALA A 62 28.37 8.55 -12.24
C ALA A 62 28.56 9.90 -12.99
N ALA A 63 27.51 10.73 -13.02
CA ALA A 63 27.55 12.06 -13.63
C ALA A 63 28.13 13.15 -12.70
N GLY A 64 28.47 12.84 -11.44
CA GLY A 64 28.93 13.85 -10.46
C GLY A 64 27.83 14.81 -9.98
N HIS A 65 26.55 14.50 -10.21
CA HIS A 65 25.41 15.32 -9.80
C HIS A 65 25.04 15.07 -8.33
N VAL A 66 25.82 15.65 -7.42
CA VAL A 66 25.70 15.44 -5.96
C VAL A 66 24.27 15.72 -5.44
N GLN A 67 23.63 16.79 -5.89
CA GLN A 67 22.29 17.16 -5.42
C GLN A 67 21.23 16.12 -5.81
N SER A 68 21.25 15.61 -7.04
CA SER A 68 20.33 14.57 -7.52
C SER A 68 20.60 13.22 -6.84
N ALA A 69 21.87 12.92 -6.55
CA ALA A 69 22.25 11.73 -5.80
C ALA A 69 21.73 11.80 -4.34
N LEU A 70 21.88 12.94 -3.67
CA LEU A 70 21.31 13.15 -2.33
C LEU A 70 19.78 13.03 -2.36
N GLY A 71 19.11 13.65 -3.35
CA GLY A 71 17.66 13.54 -3.53
C GLY A 71 17.19 12.09 -3.67
N SER A 72 17.83 11.32 -4.54
CA SER A 72 17.51 9.90 -4.75
C SER A 72 17.77 9.06 -3.49
N SER A 73 18.85 9.36 -2.76
CA SER A 73 19.17 8.69 -1.50
C SER A 73 18.11 8.96 -0.43
N LEU A 74 17.65 10.21 -0.30
CA LEU A 74 16.58 10.57 0.63
C LEU A 74 15.26 9.88 0.29
N VAL A 75 14.92 9.74 -1.00
CA VAL A 75 13.75 8.96 -1.43
C VAL A 75 13.84 7.50 -0.98
N ILE A 76 14.99 6.85 -1.18
CA ILE A 76 15.22 5.46 -0.76
C ILE A 76 15.11 5.33 0.76
N VAL A 77 15.76 6.21 1.51
CA VAL A 77 15.70 6.22 2.98
C VAL A 77 14.27 6.46 3.47
N GLY A 78 13.58 7.44 2.91
CA GLY A 78 12.18 7.74 3.23
C GLY A 78 11.29 6.51 3.04
N PHE A 79 11.40 5.83 1.90
CA PHE A 79 10.65 4.60 1.64
C PHE A 79 10.91 3.51 2.68
N VAL A 80 12.17 3.28 3.02
CA VAL A 80 12.55 2.28 4.04
C VAL A 80 11.97 2.65 5.41
N LEU A 81 12.03 3.92 5.79
CA LEU A 81 11.45 4.41 7.05
C LEU A 81 9.93 4.20 7.08
N GLY A 82 9.24 4.49 5.98
CA GLY A 82 7.81 4.22 5.84
C GLY A 82 7.46 2.74 6.01
N ALA A 83 8.20 1.87 5.32
CA ALA A 83 8.02 0.42 5.43
C ALA A 83 8.32 -0.11 6.84
N LEU A 84 9.34 0.45 7.51
CA LEU A 84 9.69 0.16 8.90
C LEU A 84 8.54 0.53 9.85
N LEU A 85 7.96 1.73 9.69
CA LEU A 85 6.80 2.17 10.48
C LEU A 85 5.60 1.22 10.28
N ALA A 86 5.26 0.87 9.05
CA ALA A 86 4.20 -0.10 8.79
C ALA A 86 4.47 -1.45 9.46
N GLY A 87 5.71 -1.94 9.40
CA GLY A 87 6.11 -3.18 10.08
C GLY A 87 5.94 -3.12 11.61
N MET A 88 6.26 -1.98 12.23
CA MET A 88 6.08 -1.76 13.67
C MET A 88 4.60 -1.68 14.07
N PHE A 89 3.78 -0.96 13.30
CA PHE A 89 2.37 -0.72 13.64
C PHE A 89 1.47 -1.91 13.30
N VAL A 90 1.64 -2.54 12.14
CA VAL A 90 0.76 -3.65 11.71
C VAL A 90 1.07 -4.92 12.53
N GLY A 91 2.36 -5.22 12.76
CA GLY A 91 2.80 -6.40 13.51
C GLY A 91 2.55 -7.72 12.76
N ALA A 92 3.53 -8.61 12.75
CA ALA A 92 3.58 -9.80 11.89
C ALA A 92 2.67 -10.99 12.30
N THR A 93 1.73 -10.82 13.24
CA THR A 93 1.14 -11.96 13.97
C THR A 93 -0.32 -12.29 13.63
N ARG A 94 -1.07 -11.45 12.90
CA ARG A 94 -2.47 -11.77 12.53
C ARG A 94 -2.73 -11.54 11.04
N LEU A 95 -3.30 -12.57 10.41
CA LEU A 95 -3.71 -12.58 8.99
C LEU A 95 -4.93 -11.69 8.70
N LEU A 96 -5.73 -11.36 9.73
CA LEU A 96 -6.93 -10.54 9.57
C LEU A 96 -6.62 -9.03 9.68
N PRO A 97 -7.25 -8.19 8.84
CA PRO A 97 -7.18 -6.75 8.97
C PRO A 97 -7.72 -6.30 10.33
N SER A 98 -6.85 -5.75 11.17
CA SER A 98 -7.25 -5.13 12.43
C SER A 98 -7.44 -3.62 12.28
N ARG A 99 -8.02 -2.96 13.29
CA ARG A 99 -8.11 -1.49 13.36
C ARG A 99 -6.78 -0.77 13.09
N ARG A 100 -5.65 -1.45 13.31
CA ARG A 100 -4.31 -0.92 13.05
C ARG A 100 -4.07 -0.60 11.56
N TYR A 101 -4.70 -1.31 10.63
CA TYR A 101 -4.64 -0.97 9.20
C TYR A 101 -5.27 0.40 8.92
N GLY A 102 -6.42 0.69 9.55
CA GLY A 102 -7.06 2.02 9.44
C GLY A 102 -6.16 3.13 9.99
N ALA A 103 -5.51 2.91 11.13
CA ALA A 103 -4.57 3.85 11.70
C ALA A 103 -3.33 4.08 10.80
N VAL A 104 -2.81 3.03 10.17
CA VAL A 104 -1.69 3.13 9.23
C VAL A 104 -2.10 3.90 7.96
N MET A 105 -3.30 3.66 7.41
CA MET A 105 -3.84 4.48 6.30
C MET A 105 -4.05 5.95 6.68
N MET A 106 -4.48 6.23 7.91
CA MET A 106 -4.56 7.61 8.40
C MET A 106 -3.17 8.25 8.47
N LEU A 107 -2.17 7.52 8.96
CA LEU A 107 -0.77 7.98 8.97
C LEU A 107 -0.24 8.24 7.56
N GLU A 108 -0.57 7.39 6.58
CA GLU A 108 -0.27 7.61 5.17
C GLU A 108 -0.83 8.96 4.69
N GLY A 109 -2.10 9.24 4.98
CA GLY A 109 -2.74 10.51 4.63
C GLY A 109 -2.05 11.72 5.26
N VAL A 110 -1.64 11.61 6.53
CA VAL A 110 -0.87 12.67 7.22
C VAL A 110 0.50 12.88 6.57
N LEU A 111 1.22 11.81 6.24
CA LEU A 111 2.50 11.91 5.55
C LEU A 111 2.34 12.57 4.18
N LEU A 112 1.29 12.24 3.42
CA LEU A 112 1.01 12.88 2.13
C LEU A 112 0.64 14.36 2.28
N LEU A 113 -0.07 14.75 3.33
CA LEU A 113 -0.32 16.15 3.65
C LEU A 113 0.99 16.90 3.92
N ILE A 114 1.87 16.35 4.76
CA ILE A 114 3.17 16.93 5.06
C ILE A 114 4.04 17.03 3.79
N ALA A 115 4.06 15.97 2.98
CA ALA A 115 4.76 15.97 1.69
C ALA A 115 4.25 17.07 0.76
N THR A 116 2.93 17.26 0.69
CA THR A 116 2.29 18.33 -0.10
C THR A 116 2.80 19.71 0.34
N LEU A 117 2.79 20.00 1.65
CA LEU A 117 3.24 21.27 2.20
C LEU A 117 4.74 21.52 1.92
N LEU A 118 5.57 20.49 2.07
CA LEU A 118 7.01 20.57 1.80
C LEU A 118 7.30 20.79 0.30
N LEU A 119 6.58 20.11 -0.59
CA LEU A 119 6.72 20.28 -2.04
C LEU A 119 6.29 21.68 -2.49
N LEU A 120 5.24 22.25 -1.88
CA LEU A 120 4.85 23.64 -2.14
C LEU A 120 5.93 24.65 -1.76
N GLN A 121 6.73 24.34 -0.73
CA GLN A 121 7.88 25.13 -0.31
C GLN A 121 9.16 24.79 -1.10
N ARG A 122 9.09 23.92 -2.12
CA ARG A 122 10.23 23.40 -2.88
C ARG A 122 11.30 22.72 -2.01
N SER A 123 10.90 22.17 -0.86
CA SER A 123 11.81 21.49 0.05
C SER A 123 12.21 20.11 -0.48
N VAL A 124 13.50 19.79 -0.42
CA VAL A 124 14.06 18.47 -0.76
C VAL A 124 13.55 17.35 0.16
N ALA A 125 12.96 17.69 1.30
CA ALA A 125 12.32 16.73 2.19
C ALA A 125 10.95 16.25 1.67
N GLY A 126 10.31 16.99 0.75
CA GLY A 126 8.99 16.64 0.21
C GLY A 126 8.95 15.25 -0.43
N PRO A 127 9.82 14.93 -1.41
CA PRO A 127 9.90 13.61 -2.03
C PRO A 127 10.24 12.49 -1.03
N MET A 128 11.07 12.77 -0.02
CA MET A 128 11.39 11.81 1.05
C MET A 128 10.15 11.42 1.86
N VAL A 129 9.34 12.41 2.25
CA VAL A 129 8.11 12.15 3.02
C VAL A 129 7.05 11.46 2.15
N ALA A 130 6.93 11.83 0.88
CA ALA A 130 6.07 11.12 -0.07
C ALA A 130 6.51 9.66 -0.26
N ALA A 131 7.82 9.41 -0.36
CA ALA A 131 8.39 8.07 -0.43
C ALA A 131 8.11 7.27 0.86
N ALA A 132 8.15 7.91 2.03
CA ALA A 132 7.76 7.29 3.28
C ALA A 132 6.28 6.89 3.30
N ALA A 133 5.38 7.73 2.78
CA ALA A 133 3.97 7.35 2.62
C ALA A 133 3.83 6.13 1.70
N CYS A 134 4.49 6.12 0.54
CA CYS A 134 4.48 4.98 -0.38
C CYS A 134 5.07 3.70 0.23
N GLY A 135 6.18 3.81 0.96
CA GLY A 135 6.83 2.68 1.65
C GLY A 135 5.92 2.07 2.71
N LEU A 136 5.22 2.92 3.46
CA LEU A 136 4.24 2.52 4.46
C LEU A 136 3.03 1.80 3.82
N GLN A 137 2.48 2.35 2.74
CA GLN A 137 1.38 1.75 1.98
C GLN A 137 1.76 0.38 1.39
N ASN A 138 2.97 0.28 0.83
CA ASN A 138 3.48 -0.96 0.23
C ASN A 138 3.70 -2.06 1.27
N ALA A 139 4.26 -1.72 2.43
CA ALA A 139 4.46 -2.67 3.51
C ALA A 139 3.13 -3.13 4.12
N MET A 140 2.19 -2.20 4.34
CA MET A 140 0.83 -2.50 4.81
C MET A 140 0.09 -3.46 3.87
N SER A 141 0.07 -3.16 2.57
CA SER A 141 -0.62 -4.01 1.58
C SER A 141 0.00 -5.41 1.44
N SER A 142 1.31 -5.54 1.61
CA SER A 142 2.00 -6.84 1.56
C SER A 142 1.67 -7.79 2.72
N SER A 143 1.14 -7.25 3.82
CA SER A 143 0.75 -8.03 5.00
C SER A 143 -0.74 -8.41 5.01
N TYR A 144 -1.51 -7.92 4.04
CA TYR A 144 -2.97 -8.06 4.00
C TYR A 144 -3.40 -9.48 3.59
N CYS A 145 -4.14 -10.17 4.46
CA CYS A 145 -4.73 -11.50 4.23
C CYS A 145 -3.74 -12.59 3.76
N GLY A 146 -2.45 -12.49 4.13
CA GLY A 146 -1.44 -13.52 3.82
C GLY A 146 -1.08 -13.66 2.33
N LEU A 147 -1.74 -12.91 1.45
CA LEU A 147 -1.35 -12.78 0.05
C LEU A 147 -0.22 -11.76 -0.06
N MET A 148 0.93 -12.20 -0.58
CA MET A 148 2.07 -11.31 -0.85
C MET A 148 1.79 -10.41 -2.07
N ILE A 149 0.87 -9.46 -1.94
CA ILE A 149 0.53 -8.51 -2.99
C ILE A 149 1.25 -7.19 -2.71
N ARG A 150 2.02 -6.72 -3.70
CA ARG A 150 2.68 -5.41 -3.65
C ARG A 150 2.09 -4.53 -4.76
N THR A 151 1.39 -3.45 -4.38
CA THR A 151 0.65 -2.58 -5.31
C THR A 151 1.55 -1.83 -6.30
N THR A 152 2.78 -1.52 -5.92
CA THR A 152 3.76 -0.76 -6.74
C THR A 152 4.73 -1.63 -7.52
N HIS A 153 4.66 -2.96 -7.35
CA HIS A 153 5.60 -3.90 -7.95
C HIS A 153 5.19 -4.27 -9.39
N VAL A 154 5.01 -3.23 -10.22
CA VAL A 154 4.54 -3.33 -11.61
C VAL A 154 5.41 -4.29 -12.44
N SER A 155 6.74 -4.25 -12.28
CA SER A 155 7.64 -5.17 -12.98
C SER A 155 7.33 -6.64 -12.69
N GLY A 156 6.99 -6.98 -11.45
CA GLY A 156 6.57 -8.35 -11.11
C GLY A 156 5.18 -8.68 -11.65
N ILE A 157 4.24 -7.73 -11.63
CA ILE A 157 2.91 -7.91 -12.24
C ILE A 157 3.05 -8.23 -13.74
N VAL A 158 3.82 -7.42 -14.48
CA VAL A 158 4.06 -7.61 -15.91
C VAL A 158 4.78 -8.95 -16.19
N THR A 159 5.76 -9.32 -15.36
CA THR A 159 6.46 -10.61 -15.48
C THR A 159 5.50 -11.78 -15.28
N ASP A 160 4.68 -11.73 -14.22
CA ASP A 160 3.68 -12.76 -13.92
C ASP A 160 2.66 -12.88 -15.05
N LEU A 161 2.17 -11.76 -15.60
CA LEU A 161 1.28 -11.76 -16.77
C LEU A 161 1.93 -12.44 -17.98
N GLY A 162 3.19 -12.10 -18.27
CA GLY A 162 3.96 -12.73 -19.35
C GLY A 162 4.12 -14.24 -19.15
N VAL A 163 4.46 -14.68 -17.95
CA VAL A 163 4.57 -16.12 -17.60
C VAL A 163 3.22 -16.82 -17.74
N MET A 164 2.13 -16.21 -17.27
CA MET A 164 0.78 -16.78 -17.36
C MET A 164 0.31 -16.90 -18.82
N LEU A 165 0.57 -15.89 -19.65
CA LEU A 165 0.31 -15.95 -21.08
C LEU A 165 1.14 -17.03 -21.76
N GLY A 166 2.44 -17.13 -21.44
CA GLY A 166 3.30 -18.20 -21.95
C GLY A 166 2.80 -19.60 -21.56
N HIS A 167 2.33 -19.77 -20.33
CA HIS A 167 1.77 -21.04 -19.86
C HIS A 167 0.44 -21.37 -20.56
N TRP A 168 -0.39 -20.36 -20.82
CA TRP A 168 -1.60 -20.53 -21.61
C TRP A 168 -1.29 -20.94 -23.06
N LEU A 169 -0.30 -20.31 -23.70
CA LEU A 169 0.12 -20.67 -25.05
C LEU A 169 0.65 -22.10 -25.12
N ARG A 170 1.47 -22.52 -24.14
CA ARG A 170 2.12 -23.83 -24.12
C ARG A 170 1.20 -24.97 -23.65
N HIS A 171 0.37 -24.73 -22.64
CA HIS A 171 -0.37 -25.78 -21.94
C HIS A 171 -1.89 -25.59 -21.96
N ARG A 172 -2.40 -24.50 -22.57
CA ARG A 172 -3.84 -24.14 -22.60
C ARG A 172 -4.48 -24.03 -21.21
N ARG A 173 -3.67 -23.82 -20.17
CA ARG A 173 -4.09 -23.67 -18.78
C ARG A 173 -3.73 -22.28 -18.28
N ILE A 174 -4.71 -21.60 -17.69
CA ILE A 174 -4.50 -20.30 -17.04
C ILE A 174 -5.38 -20.17 -15.81
N VAL A 175 -4.84 -19.57 -14.76
CA VAL A 175 -5.57 -19.29 -13.53
C VAL A 175 -6.31 -17.95 -13.70
N ALA A 176 -7.56 -18.02 -14.16
CA ALA A 176 -8.31 -16.84 -14.61
C ALA A 176 -8.50 -15.75 -13.53
N TRP A 177 -8.73 -16.14 -12.27
CA TRP A 177 -8.88 -15.16 -11.19
C TRP A 177 -7.59 -14.37 -10.95
N LYS A 178 -6.43 -15.05 -10.94
CA LYS A 178 -5.11 -14.41 -10.77
C LYS A 178 -4.82 -13.46 -11.92
N LEU A 179 -5.18 -13.85 -13.15
CA LEU A 179 -5.04 -13.00 -14.33
C LEU A 179 -5.85 -11.72 -14.18
N LYS A 180 -7.16 -11.85 -13.89
CA LYS A 180 -8.06 -10.71 -13.69
C LYS A 180 -7.56 -9.78 -12.59
N PHE A 181 -7.09 -10.35 -11.48
CA PHE A 181 -6.55 -9.60 -10.35
C PHE A 181 -5.31 -8.78 -10.76
N LEU A 182 -4.31 -9.40 -11.39
CA LEU A 182 -3.08 -8.73 -11.81
C LEU A 182 -3.33 -7.67 -12.89
N VAL A 183 -4.18 -7.97 -13.86
CA VAL A 183 -4.61 -7.01 -14.90
C VAL A 183 -5.29 -5.80 -14.26
N ALA A 184 -6.22 -6.02 -13.34
CA ALA A 184 -6.91 -4.95 -12.64
C ALA A 184 -5.92 -4.06 -11.85
N LEU A 185 -4.98 -4.65 -11.11
CA LEU A 185 -3.97 -3.87 -10.40
C LEU A 185 -3.08 -3.04 -11.33
N LEU A 186 -2.64 -3.62 -12.45
CA LEU A 186 -1.83 -2.93 -13.45
C LEU A 186 -2.55 -1.71 -14.04
N PHE A 187 -3.80 -1.91 -14.48
CA PHE A 187 -4.58 -0.83 -15.07
C PHE A 187 -5.02 0.21 -14.04
N SER A 188 -5.29 -0.19 -12.79
CA SER A 188 -5.54 0.76 -11.71
C SER A 188 -4.31 1.62 -11.43
N PHE A 189 -3.11 1.03 -11.36
CA PHE A 189 -1.86 1.79 -11.20
C PHE A 189 -1.66 2.78 -12.34
N ALA A 190 -1.78 2.30 -13.58
CA ALA A 190 -1.63 3.14 -14.78
C ALA A 190 -2.67 4.25 -14.84
N GLY A 191 -3.94 3.95 -14.57
CA GLY A 191 -5.03 4.92 -14.55
C GLY A 191 -4.84 5.99 -13.48
N GLY A 192 -4.45 5.58 -12.26
CA GLY A 192 -4.08 6.50 -11.20
C GLY A 192 -2.92 7.41 -11.59
N GLY A 193 -1.89 6.85 -12.24
CA GLY A 193 -0.76 7.63 -12.73
C GLY A 193 -1.12 8.63 -13.83
N ILE A 194 -1.97 8.25 -14.77
CA ILE A 194 -2.50 9.16 -15.80
C ILE A 194 -3.26 10.31 -15.15
N VAL A 195 -4.19 10.03 -14.23
CA VAL A 195 -4.93 11.06 -13.50
C VAL A 195 -3.99 11.94 -12.68
N GLY A 196 -2.98 11.36 -12.04
CA GLY A 196 -1.94 12.08 -11.30
C GLY A 196 -1.17 13.05 -12.17
N ALA A 197 -0.66 12.60 -13.31
CA ALA A 197 0.06 13.44 -14.26
C ALA A 197 -0.83 14.57 -14.80
N PHE A 198 -2.08 14.29 -15.17
CA PHE A 198 -3.01 15.33 -15.62
C PHE A 198 -3.29 16.39 -14.54
N LEU A 199 -3.52 15.97 -13.29
CA LEU A 199 -3.78 16.90 -12.19
C LEU A 199 -2.53 17.67 -11.76
N ASP A 200 -1.34 17.08 -11.86
CA ASP A 200 -0.09 17.78 -11.59
C ASP A 200 0.16 18.89 -12.62
N ILE A 201 -0.14 18.65 -13.90
CA ILE A 201 -0.06 19.69 -14.94
C ILE A 201 -0.99 20.89 -14.61
N LEU A 202 -2.18 20.63 -14.08
CA LEU A 202 -3.19 21.66 -13.81
C LEU A 202 -3.00 22.39 -12.48
N TYR A 203 -2.61 21.67 -11.43
CA TYR A 203 -2.63 22.15 -10.04
C TYR A 203 -1.28 22.06 -9.34
N GLY A 204 -0.27 21.45 -9.98
CA GLY A 204 1.03 21.16 -9.40
C GLY A 204 0.95 20.22 -8.19
N PRO A 205 1.89 20.32 -7.23
CA PRO A 205 1.96 19.39 -6.09
C PRO A 205 0.76 19.48 -5.14
N LYS A 206 -0.08 20.52 -5.24
CA LYS A 206 -1.33 20.65 -4.45
C LYS A 206 -2.26 19.46 -4.65
N CYS A 207 -2.21 18.82 -5.82
CA CYS A 207 -3.08 17.70 -6.14
C CYS A 207 -2.83 16.48 -5.22
N LEU A 208 -1.64 16.35 -4.60
CA LEU A 208 -1.39 15.33 -3.57
C LEU A 208 -2.35 15.43 -2.37
N LEU A 209 -2.96 16.58 -2.12
CA LEU A 209 -3.99 16.74 -1.09
C LEU A 209 -5.19 15.81 -1.34
N LEU A 210 -5.52 15.53 -2.61
CA LEU A 210 -6.58 14.57 -2.96
C LEU A 210 -6.24 13.18 -2.42
N ALA A 211 -5.01 12.72 -2.63
CA ALA A 211 -4.55 11.43 -2.12
C ALA A 211 -4.48 11.43 -0.58
N ALA A 212 -4.03 12.53 0.03
CA ALA A 212 -3.98 12.68 1.48
C ALA A 212 -5.37 12.54 2.13
N ILE A 213 -6.37 13.28 1.62
CA ILE A 213 -7.75 13.23 2.12
C ILE A 213 -8.37 11.86 1.87
N ALA A 214 -8.17 11.29 0.68
CA ALA A 214 -8.71 9.97 0.33
C ALA A 214 -8.17 8.87 1.24
N CYS A 215 -6.84 8.82 1.47
CA CYS A 215 -6.21 7.81 2.32
C CYS A 215 -6.62 7.99 3.79
N PHE A 216 -6.64 9.23 4.29
CA PHE A 216 -7.06 9.51 5.65
C PHE A 216 -8.53 9.15 5.90
N GLY A 217 -9.43 9.58 5.00
CA GLY A 217 -10.86 9.29 5.09
C GLY A 217 -11.16 7.80 5.01
N ALA A 218 -10.53 7.09 4.06
CA ALA A 218 -10.66 5.64 3.95
C ALA A 218 -10.13 4.93 5.21
N GLY A 219 -8.99 5.36 5.74
CA GLY A 219 -8.43 4.84 6.99
C GLY A 219 -9.35 5.06 8.20
N LEU A 220 -9.96 6.24 8.30
CA LEU A 220 -10.90 6.59 9.36
C LEU A 220 -12.18 5.74 9.30
N VAL A 221 -12.78 5.62 8.12
CA VAL A 221 -13.97 4.76 7.91
C VAL A 221 -13.64 3.32 8.28
N PHE A 222 -12.51 2.80 7.80
CA PHE A 222 -12.05 1.45 8.10
C PHE A 222 -11.83 1.22 9.60
N PHE A 223 -11.22 2.20 10.27
CA PHE A 223 -11.00 2.17 11.71
C PHE A 223 -12.33 2.14 12.48
N MET A 224 -13.30 2.98 12.12
CA MET A 224 -14.61 3.05 12.76
C MET A 224 -15.41 1.76 12.58
N VAL A 225 -15.47 1.24 11.35
CA VAL A 225 -16.22 0.01 11.04
C VAL A 225 -15.68 -1.17 11.85
N LEU A 226 -14.35 -1.36 11.87
CA LEU A 226 -13.74 -2.42 12.66
C LEU A 226 -13.83 -2.17 14.16
N HIS A 227 -13.84 -0.91 14.62
CA HIS A 227 -14.04 -0.62 16.04
C HIS A 227 -15.44 -1.04 16.48
N HIS A 228 -16.47 -0.67 15.72
CA HIS A 228 -17.87 -1.04 16.00
C HIS A 228 -18.09 -2.56 15.97
N GLN A 229 -17.49 -3.27 15.02
CA GLN A 229 -17.59 -4.74 14.94
C GLN A 229 -16.95 -5.40 16.17
N ASN A 230 -15.74 -4.99 16.56
CA ASN A 230 -15.09 -5.53 17.76
C ASN A 230 -15.88 -5.24 19.05
N THR A 231 -16.51 -4.07 19.16
CA THR A 231 -17.39 -3.78 20.31
C THR A 231 -18.65 -4.63 20.28
N ALA A 232 -19.31 -4.79 19.13
CA ALA A 232 -20.51 -5.62 18.98
C ALA A 232 -20.23 -7.10 19.30
N ASP A 233 -19.10 -7.64 18.83
CA ASP A 233 -18.66 -9.02 19.14
C ASP A 233 -18.31 -9.21 20.62
N SER A 234 -17.86 -8.15 21.30
CA SER A 234 -17.58 -8.18 22.74
C SER A 234 -18.88 -8.25 23.54
N TYR A 235 -19.89 -7.44 23.19
CA TYR A 235 -21.21 -7.49 23.82
C TYR A 235 -21.94 -8.82 23.54
N ALA A 236 -21.86 -9.34 22.31
CA ALA A 236 -22.46 -10.64 21.96
C ALA A 236 -21.80 -11.84 22.68
N ASN A 237 -20.51 -11.74 23.03
CA ASN A 237 -19.84 -12.75 23.84
C ASN A 237 -20.11 -12.60 25.35
N GLU A 238 -20.30 -11.37 25.86
CA GLU A 238 -20.71 -11.15 27.26
C GLU A 238 -22.09 -11.77 27.56
N ASP A 239 -23.03 -11.69 26.63
CA ASP A 239 -24.35 -12.33 26.76
C ASP A 239 -24.31 -13.87 26.68
N ASN A 240 -23.18 -14.44 26.23
CA ASN A 240 -23.00 -15.88 26.01
C ASN A 240 -22.01 -16.51 27.02
N VAL A 241 -21.59 -15.76 28.05
CA VAL A 241 -20.86 -16.34 29.18
C VAL A 241 -21.85 -17.21 29.97
N PRO A 242 -21.62 -18.53 30.12
CA PRO A 242 -22.49 -19.35 30.96
C PRO A 242 -22.51 -18.73 32.36
N ARG A 243 -23.71 -18.47 32.90
CA ARG A 243 -23.89 -17.89 34.25
C ARG A 243 -23.30 -18.84 35.29
N THR A 244 -22.02 -18.72 35.60
CA THR A 244 -21.31 -19.54 36.61
C THR A 244 -21.52 -18.99 38.03
N SER A 245 -22.73 -18.54 38.36
CA SER A 245 -23.06 -18.16 39.74
C SER A 245 -24.46 -18.62 40.10
N ILE A 246 -24.63 -19.94 40.21
CA ILE A 246 -25.53 -20.50 41.22
C ILE A 246 -24.64 -20.78 42.42
N PHE A 247 -24.49 -19.79 43.32
CA PHE A 247 -24.06 -20.11 44.67
C PHE A 247 -25.23 -20.83 45.35
N PRO A 248 -25.01 -21.95 46.06
CA PRO A 248 -26.06 -22.58 46.83
C PRO A 248 -26.46 -21.62 47.95
N ASN A 249 -27.78 -21.40 48.11
CA ASN A 249 -28.33 -20.71 49.26
C ASN A 249 -27.96 -21.51 50.52
N ASN A 250 -27.16 -20.90 51.39
CA ASN A 250 -27.05 -21.28 52.79
C ASN A 250 -28.08 -20.50 53.61
#